data_AF-A0A537KG81-F1
#
_entry.id   AF-A0A537KG81-F1
#
_cell.length_a   1.000
_cell.length_b   1.000
_cell.length_c   1.000
_cell.angle_alpha   90.00
_cell.angle_beta   90.00
_cell.angle_gamma   90.00
#
_symmetry.space_group_name_H-M   'P 1'
#
loop_
_entity.id
_entity.type
_entity.pdbx_description
1 polymer ?
#
loop_
_entity_poly.entity_id
_entity_poly.type
_entity_poly.pdbx_seq_one_letter_code
_entity_poly.pdbx_strand_id
1 'polypeptide(L)'
;MNYNIYHKFEFQLISMKIYFITCSILFSLFVSAQKTTPLDTLSIEKIIGIKGKVNNGEYKITIPQNDLSIEVDGFKIIPAMGLGTWIAFTPAKNGTMIMGDIVLTENDLKPVQQEIIRQGLTISAIHNHFVRNHPNVMYMHLGGSGPTDQMAQKAKAVLDKVKEVRGGDPSKGTASSETVANTLDTKLLDGILGYKGEMTKGVYKYTIGRPDVSLKEHDVTITTFMGFNTWAAWQGTPDKAAVAGDFAMLEREVAGVIKSLVENGIEVVAVHNHMVHEQPKIFFLHYWGIGNAEQLAKGLRAALDQTGKKQGDKMDMH
;
A
#
# COMPACT_ATOMS: atom_id res chain seq x y z
N MET A 1 72.57 -57.18 9.70
CA MET A 1 72.00 -58.50 10.02
C MET A 1 70.78 -58.69 9.12
N ASN A 2 70.95 -59.49 8.06
CA ASN A 2 69.98 -60.37 7.40
C ASN A 2 68.62 -59.87 6.86
N TYR A 3 68.49 -60.04 5.52
CA TYR A 3 67.38 -60.60 4.69
C TYR A 3 65.95 -59.99 4.80
N ASN A 4 65.10 -59.91 3.77
CA ASN A 4 64.90 -60.64 2.50
C ASN A 4 64.06 -59.74 1.54
N ILE A 5 64.43 -59.49 0.28
CA ILE A 5 64.10 -60.22 -0.98
C ILE A 5 62.60 -60.16 -1.39
N TYR A 6 62.27 -59.53 -2.54
CA TYR A 6 61.90 -60.21 -3.81
C TYR A 6 61.71 -59.21 -4.97
N HIS A 7 62.48 -59.46 -6.05
CA HIS A 7 62.33 -58.93 -7.40
C HIS A 7 61.08 -59.46 -8.12
N LYS A 8 60.52 -58.68 -9.06
CA LYS A 8 60.43 -59.13 -10.47
C LYS A 8 60.09 -58.00 -11.46
N PHE A 9 60.64 -58.21 -12.64
CA PHE A 9 60.82 -57.36 -13.81
C PHE A 9 59.62 -57.44 -14.78
N GLU A 10 59.42 -56.35 -15.53
CA GLU A 10 59.20 -56.29 -17.00
C GLU A 10 57.82 -56.24 -17.71
N PHE A 11 57.87 -55.47 -18.82
CA PHE A 11 57.11 -55.45 -20.08
C PHE A 11 55.85 -54.55 -20.28
N GLN A 12 56.14 -53.36 -20.79
CA GLN A 12 55.60 -52.66 -21.99
C GLN A 12 54.23 -53.03 -22.62
N LEU A 13 53.50 -51.93 -22.93
CA LEU A 13 52.69 -51.64 -24.13
C LEU A 13 51.43 -52.48 -24.41
N ILE A 14 50.27 -51.82 -24.38
CA ILE A 14 49.29 -51.77 -25.49
C ILE A 14 48.49 -50.46 -25.38
N SER A 15 48.56 -49.68 -26.46
CA SER A 15 47.75 -48.52 -26.75
C SER A 15 46.29 -48.91 -27.03
N MET A 16 45.33 -48.35 -26.30
CA MET A 16 43.91 -48.42 -26.67
C MET A 16 43.31 -47.01 -26.64
N LYS A 17 43.09 -46.44 -27.83
CA LYS A 17 42.33 -45.21 -28.04
C LYS A 17 40.87 -45.47 -27.66
N ILE A 18 40.44 -44.96 -26.51
CA ILE A 18 39.02 -44.90 -26.14
C ILE A 18 38.50 -43.53 -26.59
N TYR A 19 37.63 -43.53 -27.60
CA TYR A 19 36.79 -42.39 -27.93
C TYR A 19 35.79 -42.19 -26.79
N PHE A 20 36.04 -41.23 -25.89
CA PHE A 20 35.02 -40.73 -24.98
C PHE A 20 34.10 -39.78 -25.73
N ILE A 21 32.94 -40.29 -26.15
CA ILE A 21 31.78 -39.46 -26.49
C ILE A 21 31.25 -38.89 -25.17
N THR A 22 31.63 -37.66 -24.85
CA THR A 22 31.03 -36.92 -23.72
C THR A 22 29.66 -36.42 -24.14
N CYS A 23 28.62 -37.22 -23.89
CA CYS A 23 27.24 -36.76 -23.87
C CYS A 23 26.98 -36.12 -22.49
N SER A 24 27.35 -34.85 -22.33
CA SER A 24 27.02 -34.07 -21.13
C SER A 24 25.68 -33.38 -21.37
N ILE A 25 24.64 -34.01 -20.84
CA ILE A 25 23.25 -33.57 -20.80
C ILE A 25 23.18 -32.18 -20.15
N LEU A 26 22.73 -31.17 -20.90
CA LEU A 26 22.28 -29.90 -20.33
C LEU A 26 21.05 -30.18 -19.46
N PHE A 27 21.21 -30.16 -18.14
CA PHE A 27 20.10 -30.16 -17.21
C PHE A 27 19.50 -28.74 -17.18
N SER A 28 18.64 -28.44 -18.15
CA SER A 28 17.83 -27.22 -18.13
C SER A 28 16.87 -27.30 -16.94
N LEU A 29 17.22 -26.61 -15.84
CA LEU A 29 16.29 -26.36 -14.74
C LEU A 29 15.15 -25.49 -15.28
N PHE A 30 14.08 -26.13 -15.74
CA PHE A 30 12.81 -25.46 -15.94
C PHE A 30 12.29 -25.06 -14.55
N VAL A 31 12.57 -23.83 -14.14
CA VAL A 31 11.85 -23.19 -13.05
C VAL A 31 10.41 -23.02 -13.55
N SER A 32 9.54 -23.97 -13.19
CA SER A 32 8.11 -23.81 -13.41
C SER A 32 7.64 -22.61 -12.59
N ALA A 33 7.25 -21.53 -13.27
CA ALA A 33 6.55 -20.42 -12.63
C ALA A 33 5.23 -20.97 -12.09
N GLN A 34 5.19 -21.23 -10.78
CA GLN A 34 4.00 -21.76 -10.12
C GLN A 34 2.92 -20.67 -10.18
N LYS A 35 1.92 -20.89 -11.04
CA LYS A 35 0.78 -19.97 -11.20
C LYS A 35 0.03 -19.88 -9.87
N THR A 36 -0.20 -18.66 -9.40
CA THR A 36 -1.08 -18.40 -8.25
C THR A 36 -2.52 -18.73 -8.62
N THR A 37 -3.27 -19.32 -7.69
CA THR A 37 -4.71 -19.56 -7.88
C THR A 37 -5.44 -18.21 -7.92
N PRO A 38 -6.31 -17.96 -8.91
CA PRO A 38 -7.14 -16.76 -8.94
C PRO A 38 -8.02 -16.64 -7.69
N LEU A 39 -8.33 -15.41 -7.26
CA LEU A 39 -9.25 -15.19 -6.13
C LEU A 39 -10.67 -15.60 -6.49
N ASP A 40 -11.32 -16.35 -5.61
CA ASP A 40 -12.78 -16.52 -5.62
C ASP A 40 -13.43 -15.31 -4.94
N THR A 41 -13.63 -14.25 -5.72
CA THR A 41 -14.18 -12.99 -5.21
C THR A 41 -15.64 -13.11 -4.77
N LEU A 42 -16.39 -14.07 -5.32
CA LEU A 42 -17.77 -14.35 -4.91
C LEU A 42 -17.82 -15.01 -3.53
N SER A 43 -16.90 -15.95 -3.26
CA SER A 43 -16.76 -16.51 -1.91
C SER A 43 -16.42 -15.43 -0.89
N ILE A 44 -15.44 -14.55 -1.20
CA ILE A 44 -15.06 -13.43 -0.34
C ILE A 44 -16.28 -12.53 -0.05
N GLU A 45 -17.01 -12.12 -1.09
CA GLU A 45 -18.22 -11.29 -0.95
C GLU A 45 -19.28 -11.95 -0.08
N LYS A 46 -19.53 -13.24 -0.29
CA LYS A 46 -20.51 -14.02 0.50
C LYS A 46 -20.11 -14.13 1.96
N ILE A 47 -18.83 -14.38 2.26
CA ILE A 47 -18.33 -14.51 3.63
C ILE A 47 -18.41 -13.18 4.36
N ILE A 48 -17.92 -12.10 3.73
CA ILE A 48 -17.85 -10.80 4.39
C ILE A 48 -19.21 -10.12 4.43
N GLY A 49 -20.07 -10.40 3.45
CA GLY A 49 -21.39 -9.76 3.31
C GLY A 49 -21.30 -8.32 2.81
N ILE A 50 -20.15 -7.92 2.25
CA ILE A 50 -19.91 -6.58 1.71
C ILE A 50 -19.35 -6.72 0.30
N LYS A 51 -20.01 -6.07 -0.65
CA LYS A 51 -19.56 -6.01 -2.04
C LYS A 51 -18.36 -5.09 -2.19
N GLY A 52 -17.30 -5.62 -2.80
CA GLY A 52 -16.08 -4.91 -3.16
C GLY A 52 -15.95 -4.64 -4.66
N LYS A 53 -14.79 -4.10 -5.05
CA LYS A 53 -14.39 -3.88 -6.44
C LYS A 53 -13.32 -4.90 -6.83
N VAL A 54 -13.36 -5.35 -8.08
CA VAL A 54 -12.34 -6.21 -8.68
C VAL A 54 -11.46 -5.37 -9.61
N ASN A 55 -10.16 -5.58 -9.58
CA ASN A 55 -9.23 -5.02 -10.56
C ASN A 55 -8.06 -5.98 -10.78
N ASN A 56 -7.80 -6.37 -12.03
CA ASN A 56 -6.64 -7.21 -12.40
C ASN A 56 -6.42 -8.47 -11.52
N GLY A 57 -7.51 -9.13 -11.11
CA GLY A 57 -7.45 -10.34 -10.27
C GLY A 57 -7.36 -10.08 -8.76
N GLU A 58 -7.33 -8.82 -8.33
CA GLU A 58 -7.38 -8.38 -6.94
C GLU A 58 -8.80 -7.94 -6.57
N TYR A 59 -9.13 -7.95 -5.27
CA TYR A 59 -10.44 -7.55 -4.76
C TYR A 59 -10.29 -6.60 -3.59
N LYS A 60 -11.02 -5.48 -3.56
CA LYS A 60 -10.98 -4.50 -2.47
C LYS A 60 -12.37 -4.19 -1.96
N ILE A 61 -12.54 -4.28 -0.65
CA ILE A 61 -13.70 -3.78 0.07
C ILE A 61 -13.35 -2.42 0.66
N THR A 62 -14.30 -1.49 0.59
CA THR A 62 -14.18 -0.17 1.22
C THR A 62 -15.44 0.12 2.00
N ILE A 63 -15.27 0.54 3.25
CA ILE A 63 -16.33 0.89 4.19
C ILE A 63 -16.21 2.39 4.43
N PRO A 64 -17.15 3.20 3.90
CA PRO A 64 -17.19 4.62 4.22
C PRO A 64 -17.53 4.81 5.69
N GLN A 65 -16.76 5.64 6.40
CA GLN A 65 -16.97 5.90 7.82
C GLN A 65 -18.00 7.03 8.01
N ASN A 66 -19.22 6.79 7.52
CA ASN A 66 -20.28 7.79 7.52
C ASN A 66 -20.84 8.08 8.93
N ASP A 67 -20.49 7.27 9.92
CA ASP A 67 -20.81 7.41 11.33
C ASP A 67 -19.97 8.48 12.06
N LEU A 68 -18.82 8.85 11.50
CA LEU A 68 -17.91 9.82 12.11
C LEU A 68 -18.11 11.24 11.54
N SER A 69 -18.24 12.23 12.42
CA SER A 69 -18.32 13.66 12.09
C SER A 69 -16.97 14.33 12.29
N ILE A 70 -16.02 14.10 11.38
CA ILE A 70 -14.65 14.63 11.50
C ILE A 70 -14.54 16.01 10.84
N GLU A 71 -13.92 16.94 11.54
CA GLU A 71 -13.52 18.27 11.04
C GLU A 71 -12.02 18.48 11.19
N VAL A 72 -11.38 19.11 10.20
CA VAL A 72 -9.97 19.53 10.26
C VAL A 72 -9.90 20.99 9.82
N ASP A 73 -9.43 21.88 10.70
CA ASP A 73 -9.19 23.30 10.37
C ASP A 73 -10.38 23.99 9.66
N GLY A 74 -11.62 23.68 10.07
CA GLY A 74 -12.83 24.24 9.46
C GLY A 74 -13.40 23.46 8.26
N PHE A 75 -12.77 22.36 7.86
CA PHE A 75 -13.22 21.50 6.76
C PHE A 75 -13.85 20.21 7.28
N LYS A 76 -15.11 19.97 6.90
CA LYS A 76 -15.77 18.67 7.07
C LYS A 76 -15.03 17.62 6.24
N ILE A 77 -14.62 16.53 6.89
CA ILE A 77 -13.94 15.40 6.24
C ILE A 77 -14.98 14.31 5.99
N ILE A 78 -15.09 13.92 4.71
CA ILE A 78 -15.98 12.83 4.27
C ILE A 78 -15.15 11.64 3.76
N PRO A 79 -15.74 10.44 3.56
CA PRO A 79 -14.98 9.27 3.13
C PRO A 79 -14.12 9.45 1.87
N ALA A 80 -14.59 10.24 0.92
CA ALA A 80 -13.83 10.56 -0.30
C ALA A 80 -12.52 11.34 -0.01
N MET A 81 -12.44 12.05 1.11
CA MET A 81 -11.28 12.81 1.60
C MET A 81 -10.29 11.95 2.41
N GLY A 82 -10.49 10.62 2.47
CA GLY A 82 -9.58 9.71 3.18
C GLY A 82 -10.15 9.11 4.47
N LEU A 83 -11.45 9.32 4.76
CA LEU A 83 -12.14 8.75 5.93
C LEU A 83 -12.84 7.42 5.59
N GLY A 84 -12.08 6.46 5.08
CA GLY A 84 -12.60 5.17 4.63
C GLY A 84 -11.72 4.01 5.08
N THR A 85 -12.33 2.97 5.65
CA THR A 85 -11.63 1.71 5.92
C THR A 85 -11.61 0.86 4.67
N TRP A 86 -10.49 0.18 4.42
CA TRP A 86 -10.44 -0.78 3.33
C TRP A 86 -9.66 -2.03 3.70
N ILE A 87 -10.03 -3.15 3.07
CA ILE A 87 -9.28 -4.40 3.08
C ILE A 87 -9.24 -4.90 1.63
N ALA A 88 -8.03 -5.17 1.15
CA ALA A 88 -7.78 -5.67 -0.18
C ALA A 88 -7.15 -7.07 -0.13
N PHE A 89 -7.45 -7.85 -1.16
CA PHE A 89 -7.10 -9.25 -1.33
C PHE A 89 -6.34 -9.37 -2.64
N THR A 90 -5.18 -10.03 -2.62
CA THR A 90 -4.38 -10.32 -3.82
C THR A 90 -3.95 -11.79 -3.82
N PRO A 91 -3.91 -12.46 -4.99
CA PRO A 91 -3.40 -13.83 -5.09
C PRO A 91 -1.97 -13.96 -4.52
N ALA A 92 -1.74 -15.04 -3.76
CA ALA A 92 -0.44 -15.40 -3.23
C ALA A 92 -0.16 -16.89 -3.52
N LYS A 93 1.11 -17.31 -3.43
CA LYS A 93 1.53 -18.68 -3.75
C LYS A 93 0.73 -19.75 -2.99
N ASN A 94 0.40 -19.48 -1.73
CA ASN A 94 -0.30 -20.39 -0.83
C ASN A 94 -1.71 -19.89 -0.45
N GLY A 95 -2.39 -19.19 -1.37
CA GLY A 95 -3.75 -18.69 -1.18
C GLY A 95 -3.87 -17.21 -1.50
N THR A 96 -4.12 -16.40 -0.48
CA THR A 96 -4.39 -14.97 -0.61
C THR A 96 -3.60 -14.21 0.45
N MET A 97 -3.04 -13.07 0.05
CA MET A 97 -2.58 -12.05 0.98
C MET A 97 -3.68 -11.00 1.14
N ILE A 98 -3.90 -10.55 2.37
CA ILE A 98 -4.69 -9.36 2.65
C ILE A 98 -3.80 -8.24 3.17
N MET A 99 -4.16 -7.03 2.79
CA MET A 99 -3.71 -5.79 3.41
C MET A 99 -4.93 -4.93 3.70
N GLY A 100 -4.86 -4.10 4.73
CA GLY A 100 -5.94 -3.19 5.04
C GLY A 100 -5.46 -1.94 5.74
N ASP A 101 -6.37 -0.99 5.85
CA ASP A 101 -6.23 0.24 6.60
C ASP A 101 -7.56 0.52 7.29
N ILE A 102 -7.55 0.45 8.61
CA ILE A 102 -8.76 0.55 9.44
C ILE A 102 -8.78 1.92 10.10
N VAL A 103 -9.91 2.63 9.95
CA VAL A 103 -10.14 3.93 10.60
C VAL A 103 -10.70 3.64 11.97
N LEU A 104 -10.10 4.24 12.99
CA LEU A 104 -10.37 3.94 14.38
C LEU A 104 -10.56 5.25 15.14
N THR A 105 -11.54 5.31 16.02
CA THR A 105 -11.52 6.28 17.12
C THR A 105 -10.47 5.86 18.15
N GLU A 106 -10.09 6.77 19.04
CA GLU A 106 -9.17 6.45 20.15
C GLU A 106 -9.65 5.25 20.99
N ASN A 107 -10.99 5.11 21.15
CA ASN A 107 -11.59 4.03 21.92
C ASN A 107 -11.71 2.72 21.13
N ASP A 108 -11.69 2.76 19.79
CA ASP A 108 -11.71 1.56 18.95
C ASP A 108 -10.35 0.84 18.98
N LEU A 109 -9.27 1.60 19.21
CA LEU A 109 -7.90 1.14 18.97
C LEU A 109 -7.58 -0.17 19.70
N LYS A 110 -7.68 -0.17 21.03
CA LYS A 110 -7.37 -1.33 21.87
C LYS A 110 -8.19 -2.58 21.51
N PRO A 111 -9.54 -2.55 21.48
CA PRO A 111 -10.32 -3.75 21.20
C PRO A 111 -10.11 -4.28 19.77
N VAL A 112 -9.89 -3.41 18.78
CA VAL A 112 -9.62 -3.84 17.40
C VAL A 112 -8.22 -4.44 17.28
N GLN A 113 -7.20 -3.88 17.94
CA GLN A 113 -5.86 -4.49 18.00
C GLN A 113 -5.92 -5.91 18.57
N GLN A 114 -6.64 -6.09 19.68
CA GLN A 114 -6.83 -7.40 20.30
C GLN A 114 -7.47 -8.39 19.32
N GLU A 115 -8.47 -7.96 18.56
CA GLU A 115 -9.11 -8.81 17.56
C GLU A 115 -8.17 -9.17 16.40
N ILE A 116 -7.40 -8.22 15.86
CA ILE A 116 -6.42 -8.48 14.80
C ILE A 116 -5.42 -9.56 15.25
N ILE A 117 -4.84 -9.42 16.44
CA ILE A 117 -3.88 -10.39 16.98
C ILE A 117 -4.55 -11.73 17.27
N ARG A 118 -5.78 -11.74 17.81
CA ARG A 118 -6.55 -12.97 18.06
C ARG A 118 -6.79 -13.77 16.77
N GLN A 119 -6.99 -13.09 15.65
CA GLN A 119 -7.14 -13.71 14.34
C GLN A 119 -5.81 -14.20 13.73
N GLY A 120 -4.67 -13.95 14.40
CA GLY A 120 -3.35 -14.24 13.87
C GLY A 120 -3.01 -13.38 12.64
N LEU A 121 -3.56 -12.17 12.57
CA LEU A 121 -3.16 -11.14 11.62
C LEU A 121 -2.09 -10.25 12.26
N THR A 122 -1.37 -9.51 11.42
CA THR A 122 -0.32 -8.59 11.85
C THR A 122 -0.84 -7.15 11.79
N ILE A 123 -0.45 -6.34 12.76
CA ILE A 123 -0.55 -4.87 12.69
C ILE A 123 0.77 -4.37 12.12
N SER A 124 0.76 -3.76 10.93
CA SER A 124 1.97 -3.28 10.28
C SER A 124 2.27 -1.80 10.54
N ALA A 125 1.25 -1.00 10.86
CA ALA A 125 1.42 0.38 11.28
C ALA A 125 0.20 0.94 12.00
N ILE A 126 0.44 2.00 12.77
CA ILE A 126 -0.59 2.88 13.33
C ILE A 126 -0.12 4.30 13.05
N HIS A 127 -0.94 5.10 12.39
CA HIS A 127 -0.58 6.44 11.91
C HIS A 127 -1.83 7.32 11.80
N ASN A 128 -1.65 8.56 11.35
CA ASN A 128 -2.74 9.50 11.15
C ASN A 128 -2.73 10.00 9.70
N HIS A 129 -3.91 10.13 9.09
CA HIS A 129 -4.06 10.82 7.80
C HIS A 129 -4.19 12.33 7.98
N PHE A 130 -4.65 12.77 9.15
CA PHE A 130 -4.93 14.15 9.46
C PHE A 130 -4.19 14.59 10.71
N VAL A 131 -4.00 15.89 10.83
CA VAL A 131 -3.52 16.57 12.04
C VAL A 131 -4.62 17.55 12.47
N ARG A 132 -4.78 17.82 13.77
CA ARG A 132 -5.83 18.70 14.34
C ARG A 132 -7.27 18.30 13.99
N ASN A 133 -7.51 17.05 13.64
CA ASN A 133 -8.86 16.54 13.41
C ASN A 133 -9.64 16.45 14.72
N HIS A 134 -10.92 16.81 14.69
CA HIS A 134 -11.84 16.67 15.81
C HIS A 134 -13.15 16.01 15.37
N PRO A 135 -13.61 14.95 16.06
CA PRO A 135 -12.88 14.19 17.09
C PRO A 135 -11.62 13.48 16.53
N ASN A 136 -10.76 13.02 17.44
CA ASN A 136 -9.54 12.32 17.07
C ASN A 136 -9.86 10.95 16.45
N VAL A 137 -9.21 10.65 15.33
CA VAL A 137 -9.21 9.37 14.63
C VAL A 137 -7.78 8.98 14.29
N MET A 138 -7.55 7.68 14.20
CA MET A 138 -6.29 7.07 13.83
C MET A 138 -6.54 6.03 12.73
N TYR A 139 -5.46 5.62 12.10
CA TYR A 139 -5.44 4.65 11.02
C TYR A 139 -4.52 3.51 11.43
N MET A 140 -4.95 2.27 11.18
CA MET A 140 -4.18 1.08 11.54
C MET A 140 -4.12 0.14 10.35
N HIS A 141 -2.90 -0.09 9.87
CA HIS A 141 -2.66 -1.08 8.84
C HIS A 141 -2.64 -2.49 9.42
N LEU A 142 -3.22 -3.41 8.67
CA LEU A 142 -3.18 -4.83 8.96
C LEU A 142 -2.71 -5.64 7.75
N GLY A 143 -2.18 -6.83 8.01
CA GLY A 143 -1.78 -7.76 6.97
C GLY A 143 -1.86 -9.22 7.40
N GLY A 144 -1.90 -10.12 6.42
CA GLY A 144 -1.85 -11.57 6.66
C GLY A 144 -1.95 -12.35 5.37
N SER A 145 -1.54 -13.61 5.40
CA SER A 145 -1.66 -14.53 4.26
C SER A 145 -2.22 -15.89 4.69
N GLY A 146 -2.93 -16.55 3.78
CA GLY A 146 -3.41 -17.91 3.98
C GLY A 146 -4.53 -18.29 3.01
N PRO A 147 -5.29 -19.38 3.27
CA PRO A 147 -6.42 -19.77 2.45
C PRO A 147 -7.45 -18.64 2.31
N THR A 148 -7.98 -18.44 1.11
CA THR A 148 -8.85 -17.30 0.76
C THR A 148 -10.05 -17.15 1.69
N ASP A 149 -10.79 -18.24 1.94
CA ASP A 149 -11.96 -18.21 2.81
C ASP A 149 -11.59 -17.87 4.27
N GLN A 150 -10.45 -18.36 4.76
CA GLN A 150 -9.97 -18.00 6.10
C GLN A 150 -9.58 -16.53 6.17
N MET A 151 -8.92 -15.99 5.14
CA MET A 151 -8.59 -14.56 5.09
C MET A 151 -9.85 -13.69 5.06
N ALA A 152 -10.87 -14.09 4.30
CA ALA A 152 -12.16 -13.42 4.28
C ALA A 152 -12.86 -13.46 5.65
N GLN A 153 -12.83 -14.60 6.34
CA GLN A 153 -13.38 -14.74 7.69
C GLN A 153 -12.66 -13.86 8.71
N LYS A 154 -11.33 -13.82 8.68
CA LYS A 154 -10.52 -12.97 9.56
C LYS A 154 -10.78 -11.48 9.30
N ALA A 155 -10.81 -11.07 8.04
CA ALA A 155 -11.17 -9.71 7.64
C ALA A 155 -12.57 -9.33 8.16
N LYS A 156 -13.56 -10.22 7.97
CA LYS A 156 -14.90 -10.02 8.51
C LYS A 156 -14.89 -9.83 10.03
N ALA A 157 -14.16 -10.65 10.77
CA ALA A 157 -14.11 -10.57 12.23
C ALA A 157 -13.56 -9.22 12.74
N VAL A 158 -12.53 -8.68 12.07
CA VAL A 158 -11.99 -7.33 12.37
C VAL A 158 -13.04 -6.26 12.09
N LEU A 159 -13.71 -6.33 10.94
CA LEU A 159 -14.76 -5.38 10.57
C LEU A 159 -15.96 -5.44 11.52
N ASP A 160 -16.40 -6.64 11.89
CA ASP A 160 -17.47 -6.85 12.86
C ASP A 160 -17.08 -6.30 14.24
N LYS A 161 -15.81 -6.43 14.66
CA LYS A 161 -15.33 -5.82 15.90
C LYS A 161 -15.45 -4.30 15.88
N VAL A 162 -15.14 -3.65 14.75
CA VAL A 162 -15.38 -2.20 14.60
C VAL A 162 -16.87 -1.88 14.75
N LYS A 163 -17.76 -2.67 14.13
CA LYS A 163 -19.21 -2.47 14.26
C LYS A 163 -19.70 -2.63 15.70
N GLU A 164 -19.17 -3.63 16.40
CA GLU A 164 -19.49 -3.92 17.81
C GLU A 164 -19.10 -2.75 18.71
N VAL A 165 -17.85 -2.27 18.63
CA VAL A 165 -17.36 -1.21 19.53
C VAL A 165 -18.01 0.14 19.25
N ARG A 166 -18.44 0.38 18.01
CA ARG A 166 -19.17 1.59 17.62
C ARG A 166 -20.69 1.49 17.75
N GLY A 167 -21.22 0.30 18.06
CA GLY A 167 -22.65 0.06 18.21
C GLY A 167 -23.47 0.11 16.90
N GLY A 168 -22.83 -0.01 15.73
CA GLY A 168 -23.50 0.08 14.44
C GLY A 168 -22.58 -0.11 13.25
N ASP A 169 -23.15 -0.26 12.04
CA ASP A 169 -22.38 -0.33 10.80
C ASP A 169 -21.91 1.07 10.36
N PRO A 170 -20.59 1.35 10.32
CA PRO A 170 -20.08 2.67 9.93
C PRO A 170 -20.61 3.18 8.59
N SER A 171 -20.84 2.28 7.64
CA SER A 171 -21.34 2.65 6.30
C SER A 171 -22.77 3.16 6.29
N LYS A 172 -23.56 2.84 7.33
CA LYS A 172 -24.96 3.23 7.48
C LYS A 172 -25.15 4.51 8.27
N GLY A 173 -24.07 5.08 8.82
CA GLY A 173 -24.10 6.40 9.46
C GLY A 173 -24.46 7.51 8.47
N THR A 174 -24.77 8.70 9.00
CA THR A 174 -25.16 9.87 8.21
C THR A 174 -24.28 11.10 8.44
N ALA A 175 -23.45 11.09 9.47
CA ALA A 175 -22.63 12.22 9.92
C ALA A 175 -21.76 12.84 8.80
N SER A 176 -21.13 12.01 7.96
CA SER A 176 -20.25 12.44 6.87
C SER A 176 -20.67 11.96 5.46
N SER A 177 -21.96 11.64 5.30
CA SER A 177 -22.51 11.09 4.04
C SER A 177 -22.82 12.14 2.94
N GLU A 178 -22.85 13.41 3.33
CA GLU A 178 -23.22 14.54 2.46
C GLU A 178 -22.09 14.96 1.53
N THR A 179 -22.46 15.65 0.45
CA THR A 179 -21.52 16.24 -0.49
C THR A 179 -20.88 17.49 0.12
N VAL A 180 -19.57 17.66 -0.03
CA VAL A 180 -18.86 18.90 0.36
C VAL A 180 -18.83 19.91 -0.78
N ALA A 181 -18.69 21.19 -0.45
CA ALA A 181 -18.59 22.24 -1.46
C ALA A 181 -17.24 22.17 -2.21
N ASN A 182 -17.30 22.31 -3.54
CA ASN A 182 -16.11 22.34 -4.39
C ASN A 182 -16.35 23.19 -5.62
N THR A 183 -15.58 24.26 -5.76
CA THR A 183 -15.59 25.16 -6.92
C THR A 183 -14.20 25.25 -7.57
N LEU A 184 -13.34 24.27 -7.32
CA LEU A 184 -11.99 24.22 -7.85
C LEU A 184 -12.00 24.05 -9.38
N ASP A 185 -11.07 24.71 -10.07
CA ASP A 185 -10.79 24.41 -11.48
C ASP A 185 -9.99 23.11 -11.56
N THR A 186 -10.70 22.00 -11.66
CA THR A 186 -10.07 20.66 -11.70
C THR A 186 -9.19 20.46 -12.93
N LYS A 187 -9.45 21.17 -14.04
CA LYS A 187 -8.61 21.07 -15.25
C LYS A 187 -7.27 21.78 -15.06
N LEU A 188 -7.29 22.92 -14.36
CA LEU A 188 -6.05 23.60 -13.96
C LEU A 188 -5.22 22.70 -13.04
N LEU A 189 -5.86 22.09 -12.02
CA LEU A 189 -5.18 21.15 -11.11
C LEU A 189 -4.60 19.96 -11.87
N ASP A 190 -5.37 19.37 -12.79
CA ASP A 190 -4.89 18.27 -13.65
C ASP A 190 -3.67 18.68 -14.48
N GLY A 191 -3.70 19.88 -15.07
CA GLY A 191 -2.62 20.42 -15.87
C GLY A 191 -1.32 20.64 -15.07
N ILE A 192 -1.43 21.10 -13.83
CA ILE A 192 -0.28 21.33 -12.95
C ILE A 192 0.29 20.00 -12.44
N LEU A 193 -0.58 19.10 -11.98
CA LEU A 193 -0.14 17.82 -11.40
C LEU A 193 0.30 16.83 -12.49
N GLY A 194 -0.22 16.94 -13.71
CA GLY A 194 0.05 16.02 -14.81
C GLY A 194 -0.74 14.71 -14.72
N TYR A 195 -1.75 14.65 -13.85
CA TYR A 195 -2.62 13.50 -13.66
C TYR A 195 -4.08 13.93 -13.74
N LYS A 196 -4.98 12.98 -13.95
CA LYS A 196 -6.41 13.22 -13.91
C LYS A 196 -7.00 12.70 -12.60
N GLY A 197 -7.80 13.53 -11.94
CA GLY A 197 -8.53 13.14 -10.75
C GLY A 197 -9.95 12.62 -11.02
N GLU A 198 -10.60 12.15 -9.97
CA GLU A 198 -11.99 11.71 -9.97
C GLU A 198 -12.81 12.52 -8.96
N MET A 199 -13.96 13.04 -9.38
CA MET A 199 -14.88 13.76 -8.49
C MET A 199 -15.84 12.79 -7.82
N THR A 200 -15.85 12.76 -6.49
CA THR A 200 -16.81 11.98 -5.69
C THR A 200 -17.30 12.84 -4.54
N LYS A 201 -18.61 13.10 -4.47
CA LYS A 201 -19.24 13.81 -3.34
C LYS A 201 -18.58 15.15 -3.01
N GLY A 202 -18.11 15.88 -4.03
CA GLY A 202 -17.45 17.18 -3.87
C GLY A 202 -15.95 17.09 -3.54
N VAL A 203 -15.38 15.90 -3.44
CA VAL A 203 -13.93 15.73 -3.32
C VAL A 203 -13.36 15.32 -4.67
N TYR A 204 -12.36 16.05 -5.14
CA TYR A 204 -11.61 15.71 -6.36
C TYR A 204 -10.32 14.99 -5.97
N LYS A 205 -10.19 13.70 -6.33
CA LYS A 205 -9.10 12.85 -5.83
C LYS A 205 -8.22 12.31 -6.95
N TYR A 206 -6.90 12.43 -6.76
CA TYR A 206 -5.87 11.79 -7.56
C TYR A 206 -5.41 10.49 -6.90
N THR A 207 -5.11 9.47 -7.71
CA THR A 207 -4.43 8.24 -7.29
C THR A 207 -3.33 7.94 -8.29
N ILE A 208 -2.09 7.99 -7.83
CA ILE A 208 -0.88 7.99 -8.64
C ILE A 208 -0.04 6.77 -8.25
N GLY A 209 0.09 5.80 -9.15
CA GLY A 209 0.91 4.60 -8.93
C GLY A 209 2.41 4.85 -9.09
N ARG A 210 3.21 3.87 -8.65
CA ARG A 210 4.68 3.83 -8.81
C ARG A 210 5.11 2.72 -9.78
N PRO A 211 4.80 2.82 -11.10
CA PRO A 211 5.15 1.77 -12.06
C PRO A 211 6.67 1.58 -12.24
N ASP A 212 7.46 2.56 -11.78
CA ASP A 212 8.92 2.51 -11.74
C ASP A 212 9.48 1.61 -10.62
N VAL A 213 8.65 1.22 -9.64
CA VAL A 213 9.05 0.42 -8.48
C VAL A 213 8.35 -0.93 -8.47
N SER A 214 9.14 -2.00 -8.50
CA SER A 214 8.64 -3.37 -8.28
C SER A 214 8.65 -3.67 -6.78
N LEU A 215 7.54 -3.34 -6.11
CA LEU A 215 7.37 -3.56 -4.68
C LEU A 215 6.84 -4.96 -4.39
N LYS A 216 7.46 -5.65 -3.44
CA LYS A 216 7.00 -6.95 -2.94
C LYS A 216 6.92 -6.98 -1.42
N GLU A 217 5.94 -7.69 -0.89
CA GLU A 217 5.84 -8.13 0.51
C GLU A 217 5.75 -9.65 0.48
N HIS A 218 6.66 -10.37 1.17
CA HIS A 218 6.67 -11.85 1.18
C HIS A 218 6.51 -12.50 -0.22
N ASP A 219 7.28 -12.00 -1.20
CA ASP A 219 7.25 -12.41 -2.62
C ASP A 219 5.96 -12.11 -3.40
N VAL A 220 4.98 -11.46 -2.79
CA VAL A 220 3.75 -10.99 -3.43
C VAL A 220 3.95 -9.55 -3.91
N THR A 221 3.68 -9.30 -5.20
CA THR A 221 3.72 -7.94 -5.76
C THR A 221 2.63 -7.08 -5.15
N ILE A 222 2.98 -5.90 -4.64
CA ILE A 222 2.04 -4.93 -4.10
C ILE A 222 1.72 -3.88 -5.15
N THR A 223 0.46 -3.81 -5.57
CA THR A 223 -0.01 -2.93 -6.64
C THR A 223 -0.53 -1.59 -6.09
N THR A 224 -0.76 -0.64 -7.01
CA THR A 224 -1.56 0.58 -6.74
C THR A 224 -2.90 0.24 -6.09
N PHE A 225 -3.56 -0.83 -6.56
CA PHE A 225 -4.86 -1.26 -6.04
C PHE A 225 -4.73 -1.91 -4.65
N MET A 226 -3.58 -2.46 -4.27
CA MET A 226 -3.29 -2.91 -2.90
C MET A 226 -2.85 -1.79 -1.94
N GLY A 227 -2.82 -0.54 -2.39
CA GLY A 227 -2.48 0.63 -1.55
C GLY A 227 -1.08 1.19 -1.77
N PHE A 228 -0.32 0.68 -2.74
CA PHE A 228 0.97 1.25 -3.11
C PHE A 228 0.80 2.41 -4.11
N ASN A 229 0.38 3.57 -3.60
CA ASN A 229 0.13 4.76 -4.40
C ASN A 229 0.35 6.05 -3.60
N THR A 230 0.64 7.13 -4.31
CA THR A 230 0.49 8.50 -3.83
C THR A 230 -0.93 8.97 -4.15
N TRP A 231 -1.61 9.64 -3.23
CA TRP A 231 -2.93 10.21 -3.51
C TRP A 231 -3.06 11.64 -2.97
N ALA A 232 -3.97 12.41 -3.55
CA ALA A 232 -4.28 13.78 -3.17
C ALA A 232 -5.78 14.02 -3.32
N ALA A 233 -6.48 14.35 -2.24
CA ALA A 233 -7.91 14.60 -2.22
C ALA A 233 -8.19 16.07 -1.92
N TRP A 234 -9.00 16.72 -2.77
CA TRP A 234 -9.19 18.17 -2.78
C TRP A 234 -10.65 18.57 -2.56
N GLN A 235 -10.88 19.60 -1.77
CA GLN A 235 -12.19 20.25 -1.62
C GLN A 235 -12.04 21.77 -1.35
N GLY A 236 -13.14 22.51 -1.41
CA GLY A 236 -13.17 23.95 -1.11
C GLY A 236 -13.23 24.85 -2.35
N THR A 237 -12.66 26.05 -2.23
CA THR A 237 -12.70 27.08 -3.28
C THR A 237 -11.29 27.40 -3.79
N PRO A 238 -11.12 28.08 -4.94
CA PRO A 238 -9.80 28.45 -5.45
C PRO A 238 -8.92 29.20 -4.44
N ASP A 239 -9.50 30.06 -3.59
CA ASP A 239 -8.76 30.85 -2.59
C ASP A 239 -8.59 30.13 -1.24
N LYS A 240 -9.46 29.16 -0.94
CA LYS A 240 -9.46 28.40 0.31
C LYS A 240 -9.76 26.92 0.03
N ALA A 241 -8.80 26.26 -0.61
CA ALA A 241 -8.82 24.84 -0.84
C ALA A 241 -8.20 24.10 0.36
N ALA A 242 -8.62 22.87 0.57
CA ALA A 242 -7.92 21.91 1.41
C ALA A 242 -7.45 20.72 0.56
N VAL A 243 -6.26 20.22 0.86
CA VAL A 243 -5.72 18.99 0.31
C VAL A 243 -5.17 18.08 1.39
N ALA A 244 -5.63 16.82 1.40
CA ALA A 244 -5.05 15.74 2.18
C ALA A 244 -4.48 14.69 1.23
N GLY A 245 -3.47 13.97 1.67
CA GLY A 245 -2.92 12.92 0.83
C GLY A 245 -1.84 12.09 1.49
N ASP A 246 -1.34 11.15 0.69
CA ASP A 246 -0.25 10.26 1.03
C ASP A 246 0.79 10.24 -0.09
N PHE A 247 2.06 10.07 0.23
CA PHE A 247 3.15 9.84 -0.72
C PHE A 247 3.77 8.46 -0.52
N ALA A 248 3.87 7.65 -1.58
CA ALA A 248 4.65 6.43 -1.59
C ALA A 248 6.07 6.69 -2.12
N MET A 249 7.08 6.51 -1.26
CA MET A 249 8.45 6.98 -1.50
C MET A 249 9.48 5.87 -1.26
N LEU A 250 10.53 5.85 -2.08
CA LEU A 250 11.76 5.12 -1.77
C LEU A 250 12.54 5.86 -0.69
N GLU A 251 13.41 5.16 0.04
CA GLU A 251 14.21 5.72 1.15
C GLU A 251 14.92 7.03 0.76
N ARG A 252 15.51 7.08 -0.45
CA ARG A 252 16.24 8.24 -0.96
C ARG A 252 15.36 9.45 -1.32
N GLU A 253 14.06 9.25 -1.50
CA GLU A 253 13.13 10.29 -1.95
C GLU A 253 12.53 11.05 -0.76
N VAL A 254 12.53 10.44 0.43
CA VAL A 254 11.88 10.96 1.65
C VAL A 254 12.28 12.40 1.97
N ALA A 255 13.58 12.68 2.05
CA ALA A 255 14.07 14.01 2.43
C ALA A 255 13.68 15.10 1.41
N GLY A 256 13.77 14.79 0.11
CA GLY A 256 13.43 15.72 -0.96
C GLY A 256 11.93 16.03 -1.01
N VAL A 257 11.09 15.01 -0.86
CA VAL A 257 9.63 15.17 -0.80
C VAL A 257 9.24 16.02 0.40
N ILE A 258 9.71 15.69 1.60
CA ILE A 258 9.40 16.46 2.82
C ILE A 258 9.83 17.92 2.67
N LYS A 259 11.07 18.18 2.21
CA LYS A 259 11.56 19.54 1.97
C LYS A 259 10.63 20.29 1.03
N SER A 260 10.26 19.68 -0.10
CA SER A 260 9.40 20.30 -1.11
C SER A 260 8.00 20.62 -0.57
N LEU A 261 7.40 19.73 0.22
CA LEU A 261 6.10 19.98 0.85
C LEU A 261 6.18 21.17 1.82
N VAL A 262 7.13 21.13 2.76
CA VAL A 262 7.25 22.13 3.83
C VAL A 262 7.59 23.51 3.27
N GLU A 263 8.52 23.62 2.32
CA GLU A 263 8.88 24.90 1.68
C GLU A 263 7.72 25.51 0.88
N ASN A 264 6.74 24.70 0.46
CA ASN A 264 5.53 25.15 -0.22
C ASN A 264 4.31 25.26 0.72
N GLY A 265 4.53 25.28 2.04
CA GLY A 265 3.47 25.49 3.03
C GLY A 265 2.50 24.32 3.18
N ILE A 266 2.91 23.11 2.79
CA ILE A 266 2.13 21.88 2.98
C ILE A 266 2.73 21.13 4.17
N GLU A 267 1.90 20.90 5.19
CA GLU A 267 2.33 20.29 6.44
C GLU A 267 2.44 18.77 6.28
N VAL A 268 3.55 18.21 6.76
CA VAL A 268 3.73 16.76 6.88
C VAL A 268 3.07 16.30 8.18
N VAL A 269 2.11 15.38 8.07
CA VAL A 269 1.30 14.85 9.18
C VAL A 269 1.97 13.64 9.83
N ALA A 270 2.44 12.70 9.01
CA ALA A 270 3.06 11.46 9.48
C ALA A 270 4.09 10.97 8.45
N VAL A 271 5.09 10.23 8.92
CA VAL A 271 5.99 9.41 8.09
C VAL A 271 6.02 8.02 8.71
N HIS A 272 5.66 6.99 7.93
CA HIS A 272 5.44 5.64 8.43
C HIS A 272 5.60 4.63 7.28
N ASN A 273 5.34 3.35 7.55
CA ASN A 273 5.34 2.29 6.54
C ASN A 273 3.95 1.64 6.50
N HIS A 274 3.54 1.05 5.38
CA HIS A 274 2.31 0.24 5.33
C HIS A 274 2.59 -1.26 5.53
N MET A 275 3.84 -1.66 5.33
CA MET A 275 4.35 -3.03 5.43
C MET A 275 5.60 -3.06 6.31
N VAL A 276 6.04 -4.26 6.69
CA VAL A 276 7.24 -4.43 7.54
C VAL A 276 8.32 -5.30 6.90
N HIS A 277 7.98 -6.15 5.91
CA HIS A 277 8.91 -7.05 5.22
C HIS A 277 9.12 -6.70 3.74
N GLU A 278 8.81 -5.47 3.38
CA GLU A 278 8.73 -5.05 2.00
C GLU A 278 10.11 -4.85 1.37
N GLN A 279 10.19 -5.12 0.08
CA GLN A 279 11.38 -4.95 -0.74
C GLN A 279 11.02 -4.34 -2.11
N PRO A 280 11.64 -3.23 -2.52
CA PRO A 280 12.54 -2.37 -1.73
C PRO A 280 11.80 -1.72 -0.56
N LYS A 281 12.53 -1.08 0.37
CA LYS A 281 11.90 -0.30 1.44
C LYS A 281 11.13 0.89 0.88
N ILE A 282 9.90 1.03 1.37
CA ILE A 282 8.98 2.10 1.00
C ILE A 282 8.50 2.79 2.26
N PHE A 283 8.67 4.10 2.27
CA PHE A 283 8.10 5.00 3.25
C PHE A 283 6.84 5.64 2.68
N PHE A 284 5.85 5.81 3.55
CA PHE A 284 4.63 6.53 3.32
C PHE A 284 4.63 7.80 4.14
N LEU A 285 3.89 8.81 3.68
CA LEU A 285 3.83 10.10 4.33
C LEU A 285 2.46 10.69 4.12
N HIS A 286 1.75 11.03 5.20
CA HIS A 286 0.53 11.83 5.10
C HIS A 286 0.85 13.31 5.18
N TYR A 287 0.06 14.12 4.48
CA TYR A 287 0.20 15.57 4.48
C TYR A 287 -1.16 16.27 4.47
N TRP A 288 -1.14 17.54 4.90
CA TRP A 288 -2.29 18.42 4.95
C TRP A 288 -1.91 19.83 4.50
N GLY A 289 -2.71 20.44 3.62
CA GLY A 289 -2.50 21.79 3.14
C GLY A 289 -3.80 22.57 3.00
N ILE A 290 -3.78 23.85 3.37
CA ILE A 290 -4.90 24.78 3.20
C ILE A 290 -4.39 26.07 2.58
N GLY A 291 -5.09 26.58 1.57
CA GLY A 291 -4.73 27.84 0.93
C GLY A 291 -5.23 27.95 -0.51
N ASN A 292 -4.53 28.76 -1.31
CA ASN A 292 -4.84 28.91 -2.72
C ASN A 292 -4.57 27.59 -3.47
N ALA A 293 -5.55 27.13 -4.24
CA ALA A 293 -5.53 25.82 -4.89
C ALA A 293 -4.35 25.66 -5.88
N GLU A 294 -4.05 26.71 -6.64
CA GLU A 294 -2.96 26.70 -7.63
C GLU A 294 -1.59 26.60 -6.95
N GLN A 295 -1.39 27.33 -5.86
CA GLN A 295 -0.14 27.29 -5.08
C GLN A 295 0.07 25.91 -4.46
N LEU A 296 -0.96 25.35 -3.82
CA LEU A 296 -0.92 24.00 -3.27
C LEU A 296 -0.61 22.96 -4.36
N ALA A 297 -1.21 23.09 -5.55
CA ALA A 297 -0.98 22.15 -6.65
C ALA A 297 0.47 22.22 -7.16
N LYS A 298 1.04 23.42 -7.27
CA LYS A 298 2.45 23.62 -7.62
C LYS A 298 3.39 23.02 -6.57
N GLY A 299 3.08 23.19 -5.29
CA GLY A 299 3.83 22.57 -4.19
C GLY A 299 3.81 21.04 -4.25
N LEU A 300 2.64 20.45 -4.50
CA LEU A 300 2.50 19.00 -4.66
C LEU A 300 3.20 18.49 -5.92
N ARG A 301 3.16 19.24 -7.03
CA ARG A 301 3.94 18.90 -8.23
C ARG A 301 5.45 18.89 -7.93
N ALA A 302 5.95 19.90 -7.23
CA ALA A 302 7.37 19.97 -6.84
C ALA A 302 7.79 18.77 -5.96
N ALA A 303 6.90 18.33 -5.05
CA ALA A 303 7.12 17.13 -4.24
C ALA A 303 7.05 15.83 -5.07
N LEU A 304 6.09 15.71 -5.98
CA LEU A 304 6.00 14.58 -6.94
C LEU A 304 7.24 14.47 -7.81
N ASP A 305 7.83 15.60 -8.23
CA ASP A 305 9.07 15.63 -9.00
C ASP A 305 10.28 15.08 -8.23
N GLN A 306 10.20 14.92 -6.91
CA GLN A 306 11.24 14.25 -6.12
C GLN A 306 11.14 12.72 -6.15
N THR A 307 10.05 12.17 -6.70
CA THR A 307 9.86 10.72 -6.84
C THR A 307 10.22 10.25 -8.25
N GLY A 308 10.67 8.99 -8.38
CA GLY A 308 11.00 8.39 -9.68
C GLY A 308 12.34 8.85 -10.28
N LYS A 309 13.10 9.69 -9.57
CA LYS A 309 14.46 10.10 -9.95
C LYS A 309 15.43 8.91 -9.85
N LYS A 310 16.30 8.78 -10.87
CA LYS A 310 17.35 7.76 -10.88
C LYS A 310 18.54 8.22 -10.02
N GLN A 311 19.26 7.26 -9.44
CA GLN A 311 20.46 7.54 -8.67
C GLN A 311 21.52 8.17 -9.60
N GLY A 312 21.72 9.48 -9.51
CA GLY A 312 22.58 10.26 -10.41
C GLY A 312 22.06 11.67 -10.71
N ASP A 313 20.75 11.89 -10.56
CA ASP A 313 20.18 13.23 -10.54
C ASP A 313 20.58 13.87 -9.20
N LYS A 314 21.65 14.69 -9.22
CA LYS A 314 22.21 15.30 -8.02
C LYS A 314 21.09 15.96 -7.20
N MET A 315 20.89 15.49 -5.97
CA MET A 315 20.32 16.32 -4.93
C MET A 315 21.31 17.46 -4.71
N ASP A 316 20.95 18.66 -5.14
CA ASP A 316 21.63 19.88 -4.68
C ASP A 316 21.36 19.98 -3.17
N MET A 317 22.28 19.40 -2.39
CA MET A 317 22.33 19.60 -0.95
C MET A 317 22.92 21.00 -0.73
N HIS A 318 22.03 21.98 -0.62
CA HIS A 318 22.29 23.26 0.01
C HIS A 318 21.51 23.31 1.34
#